data_AF-A0A1A8T2N2-F1
#
_entry.id   AF-A0A1A8T2N2-F1
#
_cell.length_a   1.000
_cell.length_b   1.000
_cell.length_c   1.000
_cell.angle_alpha   90.00
_cell.angle_beta   90.00
_cell.angle_gamma   90.00
#
_symmetry.space_group_name_H-M   'P 1'
#
loop_
_entity.id
_entity.type
_entity.pdbx_description
1 polymer ?
#
loop_
_entity_poly.entity_id
_entity_poly.type
_entity_poly.pdbx_seq_one_letter_code
_entity_poly.pdbx_strand_id
1 'polypeptide(L)'
;MSLLNMLRKLGNHIGAYKVHLCPEVKGQITDHGKPLANVKIERTLSFSDGKYVEDHTFTDENGEFYLPEVNIRSGQPAVPFAEIFTSQGIFLLLEQEKYCLWGAMQTSFKFREEFAAKLATLDADIKTKKFCSNLKIEIKKDISLKRLVFVAGMMILRL
;
A
#
# COMPACT_ATOMS: atom_id res chain seq x y z
N MET A 1 11.98 -14.66 -15.74
CA MET A 1 10.62 -14.38 -15.22
C MET A 1 9.75 -15.62 -15.45
N SER A 2 9.00 -16.07 -14.44
CA SER A 2 8.12 -17.25 -14.54
C SER A 2 6.81 -16.94 -15.30
N LEU A 3 6.25 -17.93 -16.00
CA LEU A 3 4.95 -17.84 -16.69
C LEU A 3 3.83 -17.37 -15.75
N LEU A 4 3.84 -17.82 -14.50
CA LEU A 4 2.86 -17.41 -13.49
C LEU A 4 2.89 -15.90 -13.24
N ASN A 5 4.09 -15.29 -13.20
CA ASN A 5 4.24 -13.85 -13.04
C ASN A 5 3.72 -13.08 -14.26
N MET A 6 3.85 -13.67 -15.45
CA MET A 6 3.34 -13.08 -16.68
C MET A 6 1.80 -13.09 -16.70
N LEU A 7 1.18 -14.23 -16.35
CA LEU A 7 -0.27 -14.35 -16.23
C LEU A 7 -0.84 -13.39 -15.17
N ARG A 8 -0.16 -13.28 -14.02
CA ARG A 8 -0.53 -12.32 -12.97
C ARG A 8 -0.49 -10.88 -13.47
N LYS A 9 0.59 -10.49 -14.15
CA LYS A 9 0.72 -9.13 -14.73
C LYS A 9 -0.40 -8.85 -15.72
N LEU A 10 -0.73 -9.80 -16.60
CA LEU A 10 -1.83 -9.65 -17.54
C LEU A 10 -3.18 -9.49 -16.82
N GLY A 11 -3.42 -10.30 -15.79
CA GLY A 11 -4.61 -10.22 -14.96
C GLY A 11 -4.82 -8.84 -14.33
N ASN A 12 -3.75 -8.12 -13.99
CA ASN A 12 -3.83 -6.76 -13.42
C ASN A 12 -4.44 -5.71 -14.38
N HIS A 13 -4.60 -6.03 -15.68
CA HIS A 13 -5.22 -5.15 -16.67
C HIS A 13 -6.71 -5.49 -16.94
N ILE A 14 -7.27 -6.50 -16.28
CA ILE A 14 -8.65 -6.96 -16.49
C ILE A 14 -9.57 -6.51 -15.34
N GLY A 15 -10.71 -5.91 -15.67
CA GLY A 15 -11.75 -5.51 -14.72
C GLY A 15 -12.35 -4.14 -15.05
N ALA A 16 -13.56 -3.87 -14.57
CA ALA A 16 -14.30 -2.65 -14.89
C ALA A 16 -13.79 -1.42 -14.10
N TYR A 17 -13.23 -1.62 -12.91
CA TYR A 17 -12.86 -0.53 -12.01
C TYR A 17 -11.36 -0.30 -11.99
N LYS A 18 -10.94 0.96 -12.02
CA LYS A 18 -9.56 1.36 -11.71
C LYS A 18 -9.36 1.29 -10.19
N VAL A 19 -8.35 0.56 -9.77
CA VAL A 19 -7.91 0.39 -8.38
C VAL A 19 -6.53 1.02 -8.26
N HIS A 20 -6.42 2.01 -7.38
CA HIS A 20 -5.16 2.64 -7.06
C HIS A 20 -4.49 1.86 -5.92
N LEU A 21 -3.32 1.27 -6.19
CA LEU A 21 -2.60 0.47 -5.20
C LEU A 21 -1.60 1.30 -4.39
N CYS A 22 -0.84 2.17 -5.06
CA CYS A 22 0.24 2.93 -4.44
C CYS A 22 0.52 4.17 -5.28
N PRO A 23 0.64 5.36 -4.65
CA PRO A 23 1.09 6.55 -5.37
C PRO A 23 2.55 6.38 -5.79
N GLU A 24 3.11 7.39 -6.46
CA GLU A 24 4.56 7.42 -6.63
C GLU A 24 5.28 7.39 -5.27
N VAL A 25 6.47 6.80 -5.27
CA VAL A 25 7.32 6.71 -4.09
C VAL A 25 8.66 7.32 -4.44
N LYS A 26 9.11 8.26 -3.60
CA LYS A 26 10.40 8.94 -3.68
C LYS A 26 11.01 8.94 -2.30
N GLY A 27 12.33 8.81 -2.23
CA GLY A 27 13.04 8.94 -0.97
C GLY A 27 14.55 8.80 -1.17
N GLN A 28 15.28 9.02 -0.09
CA GLN A 28 16.72 8.91 -0.02
C GLN A 28 17.14 7.93 1.08
N ILE A 29 18.11 7.09 0.78
CA ILE A 29 18.72 6.16 1.73
C ILE A 29 20.12 6.65 2.10
N THR A 30 20.39 6.75 3.40
CA THR A 30 21.69 7.12 3.94
C THR A 30 22.23 6.11 4.96
N ASP A 31 23.55 6.02 5.06
CA ASP A 31 24.27 5.39 6.15
C ASP A 31 25.11 6.44 6.85
N HIS A 32 24.77 6.75 8.11
CA HIS A 32 25.42 7.82 8.87
C HIS A 32 25.36 9.18 8.15
N GLY A 33 24.22 9.49 7.54
CA GLY A 33 24.00 10.70 6.73
C GLY A 33 24.73 10.71 5.39
N LYS A 34 25.45 9.64 5.02
CA LYS A 34 26.09 9.50 3.71
C LYS A 34 25.16 8.76 2.76
N PRO A 35 24.93 9.26 1.54
CA PRO A 35 24.17 8.53 0.52
C PRO A 35 24.62 7.08 0.32
N LEU A 36 23.65 6.17 0.22
CA LEU A 36 23.89 4.77 -0.14
C LEU A 36 23.42 4.47 -1.55
N ALA A 37 24.36 4.33 -2.47
CA ALA A 37 24.10 4.00 -3.86
C ALA A 37 23.95 2.49 -4.11
N ASN A 38 23.25 2.14 -5.19
CA ASN A 38 23.08 0.76 -5.68
C ASN A 38 22.45 -0.20 -4.64
N VAL A 39 21.61 0.34 -3.75
CA VAL A 39 20.83 -0.45 -2.79
C VAL A 39 19.47 -0.75 -3.39
N LYS A 40 19.04 -2.01 -3.28
CA LYS A 40 17.77 -2.44 -3.87
C LYS A 40 16.59 -2.05 -2.99
N ILE A 41 15.62 -1.37 -3.59
CA ILE A 41 14.33 -1.06 -2.98
C ILE A 41 13.26 -1.95 -3.63
N GLU A 42 12.61 -2.79 -2.85
CA GLU A 42 11.51 -3.66 -3.28
C GLU A 42 10.17 -3.10 -2.84
N ARG A 43 9.16 -3.20 -3.70
CA ARG A 43 7.79 -2.85 -3.37
C ARG A 43 6.84 -3.99 -3.72
N THR A 44 5.98 -4.32 -2.77
CA THR A 44 4.95 -5.35 -2.87
C THR A 44 3.60 -4.73 -2.59
N LEU A 45 2.65 -4.88 -3.53
CA LEU A 45 1.32 -4.29 -3.46
C LEU A 45 0.27 -5.36 -3.69
N SER A 46 -0.84 -5.30 -2.97
CA SER A 46 -1.97 -6.20 -3.22
C SER A 46 -3.33 -5.51 -3.09
N PHE A 47 -4.33 -6.14 -3.72
CA PHE A 47 -5.74 -5.82 -3.56
C PHE A 47 -6.49 -7.02 -2.98
N SER A 48 -7.62 -6.75 -2.33
CA SER A 48 -8.46 -7.73 -1.64
C SER A 48 -9.02 -8.86 -2.52
N ASP A 49 -8.89 -8.79 -3.85
CA ASP A 49 -9.26 -9.86 -4.79
C ASP A 49 -8.11 -10.82 -5.12
N GLY A 50 -6.97 -10.67 -4.44
CA GLY A 50 -5.77 -11.48 -4.66
C GLY A 50 -4.85 -10.96 -5.76
N LYS A 51 -5.18 -9.85 -6.43
CA LYS A 51 -4.26 -9.21 -7.37
C LYS A 51 -3.05 -8.66 -6.63
N TYR A 52 -1.88 -8.83 -7.26
CA TYR A 52 -0.60 -8.54 -6.65
C TYR A 52 0.38 -7.97 -7.67
N VAL A 53 1.12 -6.95 -7.24
CA VAL A 53 2.19 -6.30 -8.00
C VAL A 53 3.47 -6.33 -7.16
N GLU A 54 4.57 -6.65 -7.82
CA GLU A 54 5.90 -6.62 -7.23
C GLU A 54 6.86 -6.01 -8.24
N ASP A 55 7.56 -4.98 -7.80
CA ASP A 55 8.57 -4.27 -8.56
C ASP A 55 9.71 -3.83 -7.64
N HIS A 56 10.77 -3.32 -8.24
CA HIS A 56 11.93 -2.81 -7.53
C HIS A 56 12.60 -1.71 -8.31
N THR A 57 13.42 -0.95 -7.61
CA THR A 57 14.36 0.02 -8.16
C THR A 57 15.68 -0.08 -7.38
N PHE A 58 16.69 0.66 -7.82
CA PHE A 58 17.96 0.81 -7.11
C PHE A 58 18.18 2.27 -6.78
N THR A 59 18.81 2.55 -5.64
CA THR A 59 19.24 3.90 -5.31
C THR A 59 20.35 4.38 -6.25
N ASP A 60 20.34 5.66 -6.58
CA ASP A 60 21.38 6.29 -7.40
C ASP A 60 22.60 6.73 -6.57
N GLU A 61 23.53 7.46 -7.18
CA GLU A 61 24.74 7.97 -6.53
C GLU A 61 24.45 8.92 -5.35
N ASN A 62 23.29 9.59 -5.36
CA ASN A 62 22.82 10.44 -4.27
C ASN A 62 22.00 9.66 -3.24
N GLY A 63 21.89 8.33 -3.37
CA GLY A 63 21.09 7.48 -2.51
C GLY A 63 19.59 7.63 -2.75
N GLU A 64 19.18 8.35 -3.80
CA GLU A 64 17.79 8.62 -4.12
C GLU A 64 17.18 7.44 -4.87
N PHE A 65 15.90 7.16 -4.63
CA PHE A 65 15.14 6.16 -5.37
C PHE A 65 13.77 6.68 -5.80
N TYR A 66 13.28 6.09 -6.89
CA TYR A 66 11.96 6.39 -7.44
C TYR A 66 11.23 5.12 -7.86
N LEU A 67 9.96 5.00 -7.46
CA LEU A 67 9.02 4.00 -7.94
C LEU A 67 7.75 4.71 -8.45
N PRO A 68 7.29 4.42 -9.69
CA PRO A 68 6.13 5.10 -10.26
C PRO A 68 4.82 4.68 -9.57
N GLU A 69 3.77 5.50 -9.72
CA GLU A 69 2.40 5.18 -9.29
C GLU A 69 1.92 3.86 -9.91
N VAL A 70 1.20 3.05 -9.12
CA VAL A 70 0.64 1.77 -9.56
C VAL A 70 -0.88 1.76 -9.46
N ASN A 71 -1.49 1.49 -10.61
CA ASN A 71 -2.92 1.21 -10.72
C ASN A 71 -3.14 -0.15 -11.40
N ILE A 72 -4.20 -0.83 -10.99
CA ILE A 72 -4.67 -2.07 -11.62
C ILE A 72 -6.15 -1.94 -11.99
N ARG A 73 -6.67 -2.95 -12.68
CA ARG A 73 -8.09 -3.15 -12.93
C ARG A 73 -8.64 -4.26 -12.05
N SER A 74 -9.87 -4.14 -11.56
CA SER A 74 -10.58 -5.21 -10.84
C SER A 74 -12.09 -5.13 -11.06
N GLY A 75 -12.78 -6.27 -10.90
CA GLY A 75 -14.23 -6.36 -10.84
C GLY A 75 -14.78 -6.38 -9.41
N GLN A 76 -13.95 -6.64 -8.39
CA GLN A 76 -14.40 -6.80 -7.00
C GLN A 76 -15.19 -5.58 -6.45
N PRO A 77 -14.90 -4.32 -6.84
CA PRO A 77 -15.72 -3.19 -6.38
C PRO A 77 -17.20 -3.24 -6.77
N ALA A 78 -17.59 -4.05 -7.76
CA ALA A 78 -19.01 -4.27 -8.09
C ALA A 78 -19.68 -5.40 -7.28
N VAL A 79 -18.90 -6.17 -6.51
CA VAL A 79 -19.43 -7.30 -5.73
C VAL A 79 -20.03 -6.78 -4.42
N PRO A 80 -21.34 -6.95 -4.18
CA PRO A 80 -21.97 -6.53 -2.94
C PRO A 80 -21.33 -7.21 -1.73
N PHE A 81 -21.12 -6.45 -0.65
CA PHE A 81 -20.55 -6.93 0.63
C PHE A 81 -19.13 -7.49 0.56
N ALA A 82 -18.45 -7.42 -0.58
CA ALA A 82 -17.02 -7.76 -0.64
C ALA A 82 -16.22 -6.80 0.24
N GLU A 83 -15.34 -7.35 1.06
CA GLU A 83 -14.37 -6.53 1.78
C GLU A 83 -13.38 -5.95 0.79
N ILE A 84 -13.11 -4.65 0.92
CA ILE A 84 -12.27 -3.88 0.01
C ILE A 84 -11.10 -3.31 0.78
N PHE A 85 -9.90 -3.74 0.42
CA PHE A 85 -8.68 -3.16 0.94
C PHE A 85 -7.49 -3.26 -0.03
N THR A 86 -6.54 -2.36 0.13
CA THR A 86 -5.21 -2.43 -0.49
C THR A 86 -4.15 -2.65 0.58
N SER A 87 -3.05 -3.31 0.20
CA SER A 87 -1.87 -3.44 1.04
C SER A 87 -0.62 -2.96 0.30
N GLN A 88 0.27 -2.31 1.04
CA GLN A 88 1.53 -1.76 0.56
C GLN A 88 2.66 -2.21 1.49
N GLY A 89 3.75 -2.71 0.91
CA GLY A 89 5.01 -2.95 1.59
C GLY A 89 6.15 -2.43 0.74
N ILE A 90 7.05 -1.65 1.34
CA ILE A 90 8.25 -1.13 0.69
C ILE A 90 9.44 -1.44 1.59
N PHE A 91 10.46 -2.04 0.99
CA PHE A 91 11.58 -2.62 1.71
C PHE A 91 12.91 -2.27 1.08
N LEU A 92 13.91 -2.07 1.92
CA LEU A 92 15.31 -1.95 1.54
C LEU A 92 16.00 -3.30 1.74
N LEU A 93 16.80 -3.73 0.76
CA LEU A 93 17.60 -4.95 0.84
C LEU A 93 19.08 -4.57 0.87
N LEU A 94 19.74 -4.86 1.99
CA LEU A 94 21.14 -4.57 2.23
C LEU A 94 21.80 -5.78 2.88
N GLU A 95 22.94 -6.24 2.36
CA GLU A 95 23.72 -7.33 2.96
C GLU A 95 22.90 -8.58 3.32
N GLN A 96 21.92 -8.93 2.48
CA GLN A 96 20.98 -10.06 2.68
C GLN A 96 19.92 -9.85 3.77
N GLU A 97 19.93 -8.70 4.43
CA GLU A 97 18.90 -8.26 5.38
C GLU A 97 17.83 -7.43 4.67
N LYS A 98 16.59 -7.54 5.15
CA LYS A 98 15.42 -6.84 4.60
C LYS A 98 14.84 -5.89 5.64
N TYR A 99 14.85 -4.59 5.33
CA TYR A 99 14.40 -3.52 6.21
C TYR A 99 13.08 -2.93 5.71
N CYS A 100 12.09 -2.78 6.60
CA CYS A 100 10.77 -2.21 6.27
C CYS A 100 10.80 -0.68 6.24
N LEU A 101 10.77 -0.07 5.05
CA LEU A 101 10.65 1.39 4.94
C LEU A 101 9.20 1.85 5.15
N TRP A 102 8.25 1.12 4.58
CA TRP A 102 6.83 1.44 4.65
C TRP A 102 5.96 0.18 4.69
N GLY A 103 4.91 0.21 5.50
CA GLY A 103 3.90 -0.83 5.58
C GLY A 103 2.53 -0.23 5.86
N ALA A 104 1.55 -0.49 5.00
CA ALA A 104 0.21 0.02 5.20
C ALA A 104 -0.87 -0.89 4.63
N MET A 105 -2.06 -0.80 5.24
CA MET A 105 -3.29 -1.39 4.75
C MET A 105 -4.37 -0.30 4.73
N GLN A 106 -5.12 -0.19 3.66
CA GLN A 106 -6.19 0.81 3.52
C GLN A 106 -7.49 0.10 3.19
N THR A 107 -8.58 0.44 3.87
CA THR A 107 -9.94 -0.02 3.56
C THR A 107 -10.55 0.75 2.38
N SER A 108 -9.78 0.91 1.31
CA SER A 108 -10.15 1.65 0.10
C SER A 108 -9.25 1.26 -1.06
N PHE A 109 -9.73 1.50 -2.29
CA PHE A 109 -8.99 1.33 -3.54
C PHE A 109 -8.80 2.65 -4.30
N LYS A 110 -9.06 3.77 -3.62
CA LYS A 110 -8.94 5.12 -4.17
C LYS A 110 -7.60 5.73 -3.78
N PHE A 111 -7.17 6.70 -4.58
CA PHE A 111 -6.04 7.55 -4.26
C PHE A 111 -6.25 8.24 -2.90
N ARG A 112 -5.16 8.41 -2.14
CA ARG A 112 -5.15 9.14 -0.87
C ARG A 112 -3.97 10.10 -0.82
N GLU A 113 -4.29 11.39 -0.74
CA GLU A 113 -3.31 12.48 -0.62
C GLU A 113 -2.35 12.26 0.56
N GLU A 114 -2.85 11.84 1.73
CA GLU A 114 -2.00 11.61 2.91
C GLU A 114 -0.91 10.55 2.68
N PHE A 115 -1.19 9.54 1.86
CA PHE A 115 -0.22 8.51 1.53
C PHE A 115 0.75 9.02 0.49
N ALA A 116 0.27 9.73 -0.52
CA ALA A 116 1.11 10.35 -1.53
C ALA A 116 2.11 11.33 -0.90
N ALA A 117 1.67 12.17 0.03
CA ALA A 117 2.54 13.10 0.74
C ALA A 117 3.64 12.37 1.54
N LYS A 118 3.30 11.29 2.24
CA LYS A 118 4.29 10.50 3.02
C LYS A 118 5.26 9.73 2.13
N LEU A 119 4.76 9.16 1.03
CA LEU A 119 5.54 8.35 0.11
C LEU A 119 6.38 9.19 -0.86
N ALA A 120 6.08 10.48 -1.03
CA ALA A 120 6.90 11.41 -1.79
C ALA A 120 8.21 11.82 -1.07
N THR A 121 8.34 11.51 0.21
CA THR A 121 9.52 11.83 1.05
C THR A 121 9.84 10.66 2.00
N LEU A 122 9.99 9.44 1.46
CA LEU A 122 10.25 8.22 2.21
C LEU A 122 11.75 8.04 2.49
N ASP A 123 12.31 8.98 3.25
CA ASP A 123 13.75 9.00 3.58
C ASP A 123 14.09 8.08 4.76
N ALA A 124 15.29 7.51 4.75
CA ALA A 124 15.72 6.52 5.74
C ALA A 124 17.24 6.54 5.99
N ASP A 125 17.64 6.59 7.27
CA ASP A 125 19.03 6.35 7.68
C ASP A 125 19.19 4.99 8.41
N ILE A 126 20.10 4.14 7.93
CA ILE A 126 20.21 2.74 8.35
C ILE A 126 20.66 2.57 9.82
N LYS A 127 21.31 3.57 10.44
CA LYS A 127 21.73 3.48 11.85
C LYS A 127 20.55 3.51 12.82
N THR A 128 19.46 4.19 12.45
CA THR A 128 18.24 4.25 13.24
C THR A 128 17.50 2.91 13.14
N LYS A 129 17.75 1.98 14.07
CA LYS A 129 17.08 0.66 14.22
C LYS A 129 15.54 0.68 14.35
N LYS A 130 14.84 1.75 13.94
CA LYS A 130 13.38 1.81 13.88
C LYS A 130 12.93 2.00 12.45
N PHE A 131 12.55 0.90 11.80
CA PHE A 131 12.01 0.91 10.45
C PHE A 131 10.69 0.11 10.41
N CYS A 132 9.61 0.89 10.40
CA CYS A 132 8.23 0.64 9.96
C CYS A 132 7.41 1.76 10.63
N SER A 133 6.95 2.76 9.88
CA SER A 133 5.78 3.52 10.33
C SER A 133 4.56 2.63 10.09
N ASN A 134 4.17 1.84 11.09
CA ASN A 134 2.96 1.02 11.02
C ASN A 134 1.74 1.94 11.09
N LEU A 135 1.35 2.51 9.95
CA LEU A 135 0.15 3.31 9.85
C LEU A 135 -1.04 2.38 9.61
N LYS A 136 -1.52 1.71 10.66
CA LYS A 136 -2.89 1.19 10.67
C LYS A 136 -3.83 2.37 10.85
N ILE A 137 -4.22 3.03 9.75
CA ILE A 137 -5.37 3.95 9.81
C ILE A 137 -6.63 3.08 9.79
N GLU A 138 -7.06 2.63 10.97
CA GLU A 138 -8.49 2.35 11.17
C GLU A 138 -9.22 3.69 11.07
N ILE A 139 -9.85 3.94 9.91
CA ILE A 139 -10.84 5.01 9.83
C ILE A 139 -11.96 4.61 10.78
N LYS A 140 -12.10 5.35 11.90
CA LYS A 140 -13.34 5.40 12.66
C LYS A 140 -14.47 5.58 11.65
N LYS A 141 -15.37 4.60 11.55
CA LYS A 141 -16.65 4.75 10.89
C LYS A 141 -17.34 5.97 11.50
N ASP A 142 -17.21 7.12 10.85
CA ASP A 142 -18.13 8.23 11.09
C ASP A 142 -19.42 7.88 10.35
N ILE A 143 -20.15 6.94 10.94
CA ILE A 143 -21.56 6.74 10.61
C ILE A 143 -22.32 7.64 11.56
N SER A 144 -22.48 8.90 11.14
CA SER A 144 -23.61 9.70 11.55
C SER A 144 -24.88 9.10 10.94
N LEU A 145 -25.33 7.97 11.49
CA LEU A 145 -26.69 7.47 11.36
C LEU A 145 -27.22 7.24 12.77
N LYS A 146 -28.06 8.18 13.16
CA LYS A 146 -29.03 8.20 14.26
C LYS A 146 -29.29 6.81 14.87
N ARG A 147 -29.07 6.73 16.19
CA ARG A 147 -29.63 5.78 17.16
C ARG A 147 -30.21 4.49 16.57
N LEU A 148 -29.51 3.38 16.73
CA LEU A 148 -30.18 2.09 16.98
C LEU A 148 -29.68 1.56 18.32
N VAL A 149 -30.50 1.77 19.35
CA VAL A 149 -30.34 1.12 20.64
C VAL A 149 -30.80 -0.32 20.45
N PHE A 150 -29.89 -1.29 20.55
CA PHE A 150 -30.25 -2.67 20.81
C PHE A 150 -30.65 -2.77 22.29
N VAL A 151 -31.94 -2.68 22.58
CA VAL A 151 -32.51 -3.30 23.78
C VAL A 151 -33.01 -4.67 23.33
N ALA A 152 -32.63 -5.70 24.07
CA ALA A 152 -33.06 -7.07 23.83
C ALA A 152 -34.59 -7.17 23.75
N GLY A 153 -35.08 -7.79 22.68
CA GLY A 153 -36.47 -8.25 22.57
C GLY A 153 -37.46 -7.23 22.01
N MET A 154 -38.24 -7.68 21.04
CA MET A 154 -39.39 -7.03 20.39
C MET A 154 -39.11 -5.94 19.34
N MET A 155 -39.21 -6.40 18.09
CA MET A 155 -39.38 -5.59 16.88
C MET A 155 -40.83 -5.07 16.84
N ILE A 156 -41.04 -3.76 16.96
CA ILE A 156 -42.28 -3.10 16.52
C ILE A 156 -41.90 -1.95 15.59
N LEU A 157 -42.29 -2.09 14.33
CA LEU A 157 -42.25 -1.03 13.32
C LEU A 157 -43.32 0.02 13.65
N ARG A 158 -42.95 1.31 13.64
CA ARG A 158 -43.87 2.36 13.21
C ARG A 158 -43.12 3.42 12.39
N LEU A 159 -43.83 3.89 11.37
CA LEU A 159 -43.46 4.76 10.27
C LEU A 159 -42.75 6.05 10.69
#